data_AF-A0A0G0YLG2-F1
#
_entry.id   AF-A0A0G0YLG2-F1
#
_cell.length_a   1.000
_cell.length_b   1.000
_cell.length_c   1.000
_cell.angle_alpha   90.00
_cell.angle_beta   90.00
_cell.angle_gamma   90.00
#
_symmetry.space_group_name_H-M   'P 1'
#
loop_
_entity.id
_entity.type
_entity.pdbx_description
1 polymer ?
#
loop_
_entity_poly.entity_id
_entity_poly.type
_entity_poly.pdbx_seq_one_letter_code
_entity_poly.pdbx_strand_id
1 'polypeptide(L)'
;MNITARIKKSLDTFFAGKRRSVAPFVLLNIFLVFLQFLYIFLRFKYINAEIPFWFAKNWGDPQLVPKFYIYYLPATALVLTVVAGLMRYLNRLYLRYFDEIVSYLVTTVNIFISYSIYYIIQSASLPFPPFIPAKFLSLVPPFIVAFLVVYAVLPYFIDIAHRKRLVTDPGVHTHPAMLLREPSARGGGFVYAVIFLLVSVIFLGLGKQFHGIYLSVLMLAVLGLTDDFQNTHPTSEFRVLENPFLRLLLLFFCVLPIILSGLVVSTVSIPFDGLVELGQLSIVVGAVSIPVVSAVLTMVWVVWMMNALSWSNGIDGQFAGVIGISSIFVAILALRFEELEPMHKSVAIMAAISAGAAFGFTKYTWYPSKIMWGFGAMAAGLVIAALSIAVQTKVLVSVLFILIPFLDALVTFFRRIIQGKNPLSGDRGHLHHLLLDRGWGIQKIARFYWFAAFVFGLIGLLSPERYIVKLSLTVIGAVGFLIALLNLKSLGRRKQKQESV
;
A
#
# COMPACT_ATOMS: atom_id res chain seq x y z
N MET A 1 -59.73 -0.09 9.70
CA MET A 1 -58.43 0.29 9.11
C MET A 1 -57.58 -0.96 8.97
N ASN A 2 -57.25 -1.36 7.74
CA ASN A 2 -56.61 -2.63 7.42
C ASN A 2 -55.26 -2.77 8.17
N ILE A 3 -54.95 -3.92 8.78
CA ILE A 3 -53.72 -4.14 9.59
C ILE A 3 -52.47 -3.81 8.76
N THR A 4 -52.51 -4.14 7.47
CA THR A 4 -51.51 -3.76 6.45
C THR A 4 -51.25 -2.26 6.38
N ALA A 5 -52.28 -1.42 6.54
CA ALA A 5 -52.12 0.04 6.52
C ALA A 5 -51.46 0.59 7.79
N ARG A 6 -51.70 -0.01 8.97
CA ARG A 6 -50.99 0.34 10.22
C ARG A 6 -49.52 -0.04 10.15
N ILE A 7 -49.23 -1.26 9.67
CA ILE A 7 -47.84 -1.76 9.51
C ILE A 7 -47.08 -0.89 8.51
N LYS A 8 -47.69 -0.58 7.35
CA LYS A 8 -47.09 0.29 6.33
C LYS A 8 -46.75 1.68 6.89
N LYS A 9 -47.69 2.32 7.58
CA LYS A 9 -47.47 3.65 8.18
C LYS A 9 -46.34 3.64 9.21
N SER A 10 -46.27 2.63 10.07
CA SER A 10 -45.21 2.49 11.08
C SER A 10 -43.84 2.27 10.46
N LEU A 11 -43.74 1.43 9.43
CA LEU A 11 -42.50 1.19 8.68
C LEU A 11 -42.04 2.42 7.91
N ASP A 12 -42.96 3.14 7.25
CA ASP A 12 -42.63 4.37 6.52
C ASP A 12 -42.10 5.48 7.45
N THR A 13 -42.62 5.59 8.68
CA THR A 13 -42.09 6.52 9.70
C THR A 13 -40.72 6.12 10.25
N PHE A 14 -40.45 4.82 10.44
CA PHE A 14 -39.17 4.34 10.98
C PHE A 14 -38.05 4.37 9.93
N PHE A 15 -38.37 4.11 8.66
CA PHE A 15 -37.43 4.02 7.55
C PHE A 15 -37.55 5.19 6.56
N ALA A 16 -37.85 6.41 7.02
CA ALA A 16 -38.09 7.61 6.19
C ALA A 16 -36.92 8.08 5.27
N GLY A 17 -35.87 7.28 5.09
CA GLY A 17 -34.71 7.55 4.23
C GLY A 17 -34.86 7.06 2.78
N LYS A 18 -33.95 7.53 1.91
CA LYS A 18 -33.76 7.00 0.55
C LYS A 18 -33.43 5.50 0.61
N ARG A 19 -34.05 4.69 -0.27
CA ARG A 19 -33.79 3.25 -0.43
C ARG A 19 -32.29 3.02 -0.54
N ARG A 20 -31.71 2.25 0.38
CA ARG A 20 -30.27 1.99 0.37
C ARG A 20 -30.00 0.82 -0.58
N SER A 21 -28.87 0.85 -1.28
CA SER A 21 -28.46 -0.30 -2.07
C SER A 21 -28.19 -1.47 -1.12
N VAL A 22 -28.85 -2.59 -1.36
CA VAL A 22 -28.67 -3.83 -0.60
C VAL A 22 -27.52 -4.68 -1.15
N ALA A 23 -26.97 -4.30 -2.32
CA ALA A 23 -25.84 -4.99 -2.94
C ALA A 23 -24.62 -5.20 -2.01
N PRO A 24 -24.23 -4.25 -1.13
CA PRO A 24 -23.16 -4.47 -0.17
C PRO A 24 -23.43 -5.64 0.78
N PHE A 25 -24.68 -5.82 1.23
CA PHE A 25 -25.06 -6.92 2.12
C PHE A 25 -25.05 -8.28 1.41
N VAL A 26 -25.49 -8.32 0.14
CA VAL A 26 -25.39 -9.54 -0.66
C VAL A 26 -23.93 -9.94 -0.87
N LEU A 27 -23.07 -9.00 -1.25
CA LEU A 27 -21.64 -9.25 -1.41
C LEU A 27 -21.00 -9.68 -0.09
N LEU A 28 -21.36 -9.05 1.03
CA LEU A 28 -20.91 -9.42 2.35
C LEU A 28 -21.32 -10.85 2.72
N ASN A 29 -22.56 -11.25 2.44
CA ASN A 29 -23.03 -12.61 2.72
C ASN A 29 -22.33 -13.67 1.88
N ILE A 30 -22.14 -13.42 0.58
CA ILE A 30 -21.36 -14.31 -0.29
C ILE A 30 -19.93 -14.44 0.26
N PHE A 31 -19.33 -13.33 0.67
CA PHE A 31 -18.00 -13.31 1.26
C PHE A 31 -17.93 -14.08 2.59
N LEU A 32 -18.92 -13.91 3.47
CA LEU A 32 -19.02 -14.65 4.74
C LEU A 32 -19.14 -16.16 4.49
N VAL A 33 -20.01 -16.59 3.58
CA VAL A 33 -20.17 -18.01 3.22
C VAL A 33 -18.85 -18.58 2.68
N PHE A 34 -18.16 -17.85 1.80
CA PHE A 34 -16.85 -18.23 1.31
C PHE A 34 -15.83 -18.39 2.45
N LEU A 35 -15.77 -17.42 3.38
CA LEU A 35 -14.90 -17.49 4.55
C LEU A 35 -15.23 -18.67 5.47
N GLN A 36 -16.51 -19.00 5.64
CA GLN A 36 -16.93 -20.16 6.44
C GLN A 36 -16.40 -21.46 5.84
N PHE A 37 -16.58 -21.68 4.53
CA PHE A 37 -16.01 -22.84 3.83
C PHE A 37 -14.49 -22.88 3.92
N LEU A 38 -13.83 -21.75 3.68
CA LEU A 38 -12.38 -21.63 3.74
C LEU A 38 -11.85 -21.95 5.15
N TYR A 39 -12.50 -21.44 6.19
CA TYR A 39 -12.09 -21.67 7.57
C TYR A 39 -12.22 -23.13 7.97
N ILE A 40 -13.34 -23.78 7.62
CA ILE A 40 -13.50 -25.23 7.81
C ILE A 40 -12.42 -25.99 7.05
N PHE A 41 -12.22 -25.70 5.76
CA PHE A 41 -11.21 -26.35 4.93
C PHE A 41 -9.81 -26.27 5.55
N LEU A 42 -9.40 -25.10 6.03
CA LEU A 42 -8.08 -24.87 6.65
C LEU A 42 -7.94 -25.48 8.04
N ARG A 43 -9.03 -25.90 8.68
CA ARG A 43 -9.03 -26.45 10.05
C ARG A 43 -9.46 -27.90 10.12
N PHE A 44 -10.02 -28.45 9.06
CA PHE A 44 -10.62 -29.78 9.01
C PHE A 44 -9.69 -30.92 9.49
N LYS A 45 -8.37 -30.78 9.26
CA LYS A 45 -7.36 -31.74 9.72
C LYS A 45 -7.25 -31.81 11.25
N TYR A 46 -7.51 -30.72 11.94
CA TYR A 46 -7.36 -30.62 13.40
C TYR A 46 -8.63 -30.98 14.17
N ILE A 47 -9.78 -30.99 13.49
CA ILE A 47 -11.08 -31.30 14.09
C ILE A 47 -11.13 -32.79 14.48
N ASN A 48 -11.55 -33.05 15.72
CA ASN A 48 -11.76 -34.40 16.26
C ASN A 48 -12.76 -35.17 15.41
N ALA A 49 -12.76 -36.51 15.49
CA ALA A 49 -13.68 -37.35 14.69
C ALA A 49 -15.16 -37.00 14.93
N GLU A 50 -15.47 -36.60 16.16
CA GLU A 50 -16.80 -36.19 16.59
C GLU A 50 -16.79 -34.75 17.12
N ILE A 51 -17.86 -34.00 16.83
CA ILE A 51 -18.01 -32.59 17.17
C ILE A 51 -19.36 -32.30 17.83
N PRO A 52 -19.47 -31.29 18.71
CA PRO A 52 -20.74 -30.78 19.17
C PRO A 52 -21.44 -30.06 18.02
N PHE A 53 -22.62 -30.52 17.61
CA PHE A 53 -23.36 -29.93 16.50
C PHE A 53 -24.82 -29.74 16.88
N TRP A 54 -25.25 -28.48 16.93
CA TRP A 54 -26.65 -28.01 17.03
C TRP A 54 -27.63 -28.98 17.72
N PHE A 55 -27.34 -29.37 18.97
CA PHE A 55 -28.22 -30.18 19.83
C PHE A 55 -28.86 -31.41 19.13
N ALA A 56 -28.03 -32.25 18.51
CA ALA A 56 -28.53 -33.37 17.71
C ALA A 56 -29.33 -34.45 18.49
N LYS A 57 -29.37 -34.45 19.83
CA LYS A 57 -30.14 -35.40 20.69
C LYS A 57 -30.57 -34.83 22.05
N ASN A 58 -31.55 -35.49 22.69
CA ASN A 58 -32.04 -35.19 24.05
C ASN A 58 -30.91 -35.17 25.09
N TRP A 59 -31.08 -34.37 26.15
CA TRP A 59 -30.12 -34.19 27.23
C TRP A 59 -29.77 -35.54 27.90
N GLY A 60 -28.52 -35.98 27.81
CA GLY A 60 -28.02 -37.19 28.49
C GLY A 60 -27.30 -38.21 27.58
N ASP A 61 -27.59 -38.23 26.27
CA ASP A 61 -26.83 -39.05 25.29
C ASP A 61 -25.66 -38.25 24.69
N PRO A 62 -24.56 -38.90 24.26
CA PRO A 62 -23.40 -38.22 23.68
C PRO A 62 -23.82 -37.31 22.52
N GLN A 63 -23.75 -35.99 22.74
CA GLN A 63 -24.23 -34.92 21.85
C GLN A 63 -23.28 -34.65 20.67
N LEU A 64 -22.54 -35.67 20.22
CA LEU A 64 -21.52 -35.52 19.21
C LEU A 64 -21.98 -36.15 17.90
N VAL A 65 -21.58 -35.54 16.79
CA VAL A 65 -21.83 -36.04 15.44
C VAL A 65 -20.50 -36.17 14.69
N PRO A 66 -20.44 -36.99 13.62
CA PRO A 66 -19.24 -37.04 12.78
C PRO A 66 -18.86 -35.66 12.26
N LYS A 67 -17.57 -35.33 12.28
CA LYS A 67 -17.06 -33.99 11.92
C LYS A 67 -17.47 -33.47 10.54
N PHE A 68 -17.84 -34.35 9.60
CA PHE A 68 -18.34 -33.95 8.27
C PHE A 68 -19.62 -33.12 8.34
N TYR A 69 -20.42 -33.26 9.40
CA TYR A 69 -21.65 -32.49 9.60
C TYR A 69 -21.38 -30.99 9.76
N ILE A 70 -20.14 -30.57 10.08
CA ILE A 70 -19.79 -29.16 10.15
C ILE A 70 -20.07 -28.39 8.85
N TYR A 71 -20.04 -29.06 7.70
CA TYR A 71 -20.33 -28.47 6.39
C TYR A 71 -21.81 -28.11 6.18
N TYR A 72 -22.73 -28.60 7.03
CA TYR A 72 -24.12 -28.15 6.99
C TYR A 72 -24.27 -26.69 7.43
N LEU A 73 -23.36 -26.17 8.27
CA LEU A 73 -23.36 -24.76 8.67
C LEU A 73 -23.16 -23.81 7.48
N PRO A 74 -22.07 -23.88 6.70
CA PRO A 74 -21.91 -23.02 5.53
C PRO A 74 -22.92 -23.33 4.41
N ALA A 75 -23.40 -24.58 4.30
CA ALA A 75 -24.46 -24.91 3.35
C ALA A 75 -25.78 -24.22 3.69
N THR A 76 -26.19 -24.19 4.97
CA THR A 76 -27.38 -23.45 5.40
C THR A 76 -27.23 -21.95 5.18
N ALA A 77 -26.07 -21.37 5.49
CA ALA A 77 -25.76 -19.97 5.19
C ALA A 77 -25.84 -19.65 3.68
N LEU A 78 -25.34 -20.54 2.82
CA LEU A 78 -25.45 -20.41 1.37
C LEU A 78 -26.91 -20.45 0.91
N VAL A 79 -27.68 -21.42 1.40
CA VAL A 79 -29.11 -21.55 1.07
C VAL A 79 -29.88 -20.31 1.49
N LEU A 80 -29.68 -19.80 2.71
CA LEU A 80 -30.32 -18.56 3.18
C LEU A 80 -29.95 -17.37 2.29
N THR A 81 -28.69 -17.27 1.88
CA THR A 81 -28.21 -16.19 0.99
C THR A 81 -28.85 -16.27 -0.40
N VAL A 82 -28.96 -17.47 -0.98
CA VAL A 82 -29.61 -17.69 -2.28
C VAL A 82 -31.11 -17.42 -2.19
N VAL A 83 -31.78 -17.93 -1.14
CA VAL A 83 -33.22 -17.71 -0.91
C VAL A 83 -33.51 -16.22 -0.73
N ALA A 84 -32.68 -15.48 0.01
CA ALA A 84 -32.83 -14.03 0.10
C ALA A 84 -32.67 -13.32 -1.26
N GLY A 85 -31.71 -13.77 -2.08
CA GLY A 85 -31.54 -13.29 -3.46
C GLY A 85 -32.76 -13.57 -4.35
N LEU A 86 -33.33 -14.77 -4.26
CA LEU A 86 -34.53 -15.18 -4.99
C LEU A 86 -35.77 -14.42 -4.51
N MET A 87 -35.95 -14.29 -3.20
CA MET A 87 -37.04 -13.52 -2.59
C MET A 87 -36.99 -12.06 -3.04
N ARG A 88 -35.81 -11.49 -3.20
CA ARG A 88 -35.62 -10.15 -3.78
C ARG A 88 -36.10 -10.08 -5.24
N TYR A 89 -35.81 -11.10 -6.04
CA TYR A 89 -36.26 -11.17 -7.44
C TYR A 89 -37.78 -11.39 -7.55
N LEU A 90 -38.33 -12.23 -6.66
CA LEU A 90 -39.74 -12.62 -6.63
C LEU A 90 -40.65 -11.62 -5.90
N ASN A 91 -40.10 -10.61 -5.24
CA ASN A 91 -40.86 -9.57 -4.53
C ASN A 91 -41.63 -8.67 -5.52
N ARG A 92 -42.70 -9.23 -6.11
CA ARG A 92 -43.71 -8.56 -6.92
C ARG A 92 -44.72 -7.76 -6.07
N LEU A 93 -44.68 -7.88 -4.74
CA LEU A 93 -45.72 -7.41 -3.81
C LEU A 93 -45.46 -6.05 -3.14
N TYR A 94 -44.68 -5.14 -3.76
CA TYR A 94 -44.61 -3.70 -3.39
C TYR A 94 -44.18 -3.35 -1.94
N LEU A 95 -43.66 -4.28 -1.12
CA LEU A 95 -43.13 -3.94 0.20
C LEU A 95 -41.77 -3.25 0.06
N ARG A 96 -41.76 -1.93 0.29
CA ARG A 96 -40.64 -1.00 0.05
C ARG A 96 -39.31 -1.37 0.74
N TYR A 97 -39.37 -2.03 1.90
CA TYR A 97 -38.21 -2.33 2.77
C TYR A 97 -37.97 -3.83 2.99
N PHE A 98 -38.71 -4.69 2.29
CA PHE A 98 -38.65 -6.14 2.52
C PHE A 98 -37.27 -6.73 2.17
N ASP A 99 -36.64 -6.24 1.11
CA ASP A 99 -35.30 -6.62 0.68
C ASP A 99 -34.21 -6.21 1.69
N GLU A 100 -34.34 -5.02 2.28
CA GLU A 100 -33.47 -4.54 3.36
C GLU A 100 -33.60 -5.44 4.61
N ILE A 101 -34.83 -5.68 5.09
CA ILE A 101 -35.10 -6.50 6.29
C ILE A 101 -34.57 -7.93 6.11
N VAL A 102 -34.87 -8.56 4.97
CA VAL A 102 -34.40 -9.93 4.67
C VAL A 102 -32.87 -9.96 4.63
N SER A 103 -32.23 -8.96 4.03
CA SER A 103 -30.76 -8.93 3.92
C SER A 103 -30.07 -8.66 5.25
N TYR A 104 -30.63 -7.80 6.11
CA TYR A 104 -30.14 -7.64 7.47
C TYR A 104 -30.25 -8.94 8.26
N LEU A 105 -31.42 -9.58 8.23
CA LEU A 105 -31.66 -10.84 8.93
C LEU A 105 -30.69 -11.93 8.49
N VAL A 106 -30.54 -12.14 7.17
CA VAL A 106 -29.60 -13.13 6.64
C VAL A 106 -28.15 -12.80 7.00
N THR A 107 -27.76 -11.52 6.98
CA THR A 107 -26.43 -11.11 7.42
C THR A 107 -26.20 -11.45 8.90
N THR A 108 -27.16 -11.12 9.76
CA THR A 108 -27.09 -11.44 11.19
C THR A 108 -27.00 -12.95 11.43
N VAL A 109 -27.84 -13.75 10.76
CA VAL A 109 -27.79 -15.21 10.85
C VAL A 109 -26.45 -15.76 10.37
N ASN A 110 -25.92 -15.25 9.26
CA ASN A 110 -24.60 -15.67 8.75
C ASN A 110 -23.46 -15.32 9.71
N ILE A 111 -23.54 -14.20 10.45
CA ILE A 111 -22.58 -13.87 11.52
C ILE A 111 -22.65 -14.92 12.65
N PHE A 112 -23.85 -15.29 13.09
CA PHE A 112 -24.03 -16.33 14.12
C PHE A 112 -23.59 -17.71 13.66
N ILE A 113 -23.82 -18.07 12.39
CA ILE A 113 -23.31 -19.31 11.80
C ILE A 113 -21.77 -19.29 11.77
N SER A 114 -21.15 -18.19 11.34
CA SER A 114 -19.69 -18.03 11.39
C SER A 114 -19.14 -18.18 12.80
N TYR A 115 -19.81 -17.59 13.80
CA TYR A 115 -19.44 -17.75 15.20
C TYR A 115 -19.60 -19.19 15.69
N SER A 116 -20.66 -19.88 15.28
CA SER A 116 -20.90 -21.30 15.61
C SER A 116 -19.79 -22.19 15.04
N ILE A 117 -19.42 -21.98 13.77
CA ILE A 117 -18.29 -22.69 13.14
C ILE A 117 -17.00 -22.44 13.91
N TYR A 118 -16.71 -21.18 14.25
CA TYR A 118 -15.55 -20.81 15.06
C TYR A 118 -15.55 -21.53 16.42
N TYR A 119 -16.67 -21.46 17.15
CA TYR A 119 -16.80 -22.08 18.47
C TYR A 119 -16.62 -23.60 18.43
N ILE A 120 -17.26 -24.29 17.47
CA ILE A 120 -17.14 -25.74 17.31
C ILE A 120 -15.70 -26.13 16.98
N ILE A 121 -15.05 -25.42 16.05
CA ILE A 121 -13.65 -25.71 15.71
C ILE A 121 -12.73 -25.47 16.90
N GLN A 122 -12.93 -24.40 17.68
CA GLN A 122 -12.09 -24.14 18.86
C GLN A 122 -12.29 -25.15 19.98
N SER A 123 -13.53 -25.61 20.20
CA SER A 123 -13.86 -26.54 21.29
C SER A 123 -13.58 -28.01 20.97
N ALA A 124 -13.68 -28.41 19.69
CA ALA A 124 -13.59 -29.80 19.25
C ALA A 124 -12.44 -30.06 18.26
N SER A 125 -11.34 -29.32 18.37
CA SER A 125 -10.11 -29.59 17.62
C SER A 125 -8.92 -29.81 18.55
N LEU A 126 -7.96 -30.58 18.07
CA LEU A 126 -6.61 -30.60 18.60
C LEU A 126 -5.97 -29.21 18.49
N PRO A 127 -4.97 -28.86 19.34
CA PRO A 127 -4.24 -27.61 19.22
C PRO A 127 -3.73 -27.40 17.79
N PHE A 128 -4.06 -26.24 17.21
CA PHE A 128 -3.68 -25.87 15.85
C PHE A 128 -3.05 -24.48 15.82
N PRO A 129 -2.16 -24.20 14.85
CA PRO A 129 -1.52 -22.90 14.77
C PRO A 129 -2.56 -21.78 14.51
N PRO A 130 -2.38 -20.60 15.11
CA PRO A 130 -3.27 -19.47 14.88
C PRO A 130 -3.31 -19.13 13.38
N PHE A 131 -4.45 -18.59 12.92
CA PHE A 131 -4.63 -18.22 11.52
C PHE A 131 -3.62 -17.18 11.06
N ILE A 132 -3.36 -16.20 11.92
CA ILE A 132 -2.31 -15.20 11.75
C ILE A 132 -1.30 -15.44 12.88
N PRO A 133 -0.04 -15.78 12.56
CA PRO A 133 1.00 -15.92 13.58
C PRO A 133 1.13 -14.64 14.42
N ALA A 134 1.41 -14.80 15.72
CA ALA A 134 1.49 -13.67 16.67
C ALA A 134 2.46 -12.56 16.22
N LYS A 135 3.54 -12.92 15.51
CA LYS A 135 4.50 -11.98 14.91
C LYS A 135 3.87 -10.99 13.92
N PHE A 136 2.83 -11.38 13.20
CA PHE A 136 2.11 -10.46 12.31
C PHE A 136 1.09 -9.63 13.09
N LEU A 137 0.46 -10.21 14.13
CA LEU A 137 -0.46 -9.46 15.01
C LEU A 137 0.26 -8.33 15.75
N SER A 138 1.53 -8.49 16.11
CA SER A 138 2.32 -7.40 16.71
C SER A 138 2.54 -6.19 15.79
N LEU A 139 2.28 -6.31 14.49
CA LEU A 139 2.36 -5.20 13.54
C LEU A 139 1.07 -4.35 13.50
N VAL A 140 -0.04 -4.87 14.01
CA VAL A 140 -1.34 -4.19 13.96
C VAL A 140 -1.34 -2.90 14.79
N PRO A 141 -0.85 -2.87 16.05
CA PRO A 141 -0.80 -1.63 16.82
C PRO A 141 0.01 -0.49 16.17
N PRO A 142 1.28 -0.69 15.72
CA PRO A 142 2.03 0.40 15.09
C PRO A 142 1.40 0.89 13.78
N PHE A 143 0.81 -0.02 12.99
CA PHE A 143 0.05 0.35 11.79
C PHE A 143 -1.15 1.24 12.13
N ILE A 144 -1.99 0.82 13.08
CA ILE A 144 -3.22 1.55 13.45
C ILE A 144 -2.88 2.92 14.05
N VAL A 145 -1.88 2.99 14.93
CA VAL A 145 -1.45 4.26 15.52
C VAL A 145 -0.98 5.23 14.44
N ALA A 146 -0.11 4.79 13.53
CA ALA A 146 0.36 5.64 12.43
C ALA A 146 -0.79 6.12 11.52
N PHE A 147 -1.71 5.21 11.18
CA PHE A 147 -2.89 5.53 10.38
C PHE A 147 -3.77 6.59 11.06
N LEU A 148 -4.12 6.40 12.34
CA LEU A 148 -4.99 7.30 13.08
C LEU A 148 -4.35 8.67 13.30
N VAL A 149 -3.05 8.70 13.62
CA VAL A 149 -2.32 9.97 13.80
C VAL A 149 -2.30 10.76 12.49
N VAL A 150 -1.96 10.14 11.34
CA VAL A 150 -2.04 10.83 10.04
C VAL A 150 -3.46 11.32 9.76
N TYR A 151 -4.45 10.46 9.95
CA TYR A 151 -5.85 10.77 9.67
C TYR A 151 -6.35 11.97 10.48
N ALA A 152 -5.92 12.08 11.74
CA ALA A 152 -6.26 13.15 12.65
C ALA A 152 -5.46 14.44 12.40
N VAL A 153 -4.16 14.36 12.10
CA VAL A 153 -3.27 15.52 11.92
C VAL A 153 -3.50 16.23 10.58
N LEU A 154 -3.84 15.49 9.52
CA LEU A 154 -3.92 16.03 8.17
C LEU A 154 -4.86 17.23 8.00
N PRO A 155 -6.11 17.23 8.53
CA PRO A 155 -7.00 18.40 8.45
C PRO A 155 -6.36 19.68 9.00
N TYR A 156 -5.69 19.58 10.15
CA TYR A 156 -5.04 20.72 10.79
C TYR A 156 -3.84 21.21 9.98
N PHE A 157 -3.04 20.28 9.46
CA PHE A 157 -1.91 20.65 8.62
C PHE A 157 -2.36 21.31 7.31
N ILE A 158 -3.45 20.84 6.69
CA ILE A 158 -4.03 21.45 5.49
C ILE A 158 -4.44 22.90 5.77
N ASP A 159 -5.13 23.15 6.89
CA ASP A 159 -5.51 24.52 7.30
C ASP A 159 -4.28 25.41 7.52
N ILE A 160 -3.25 24.91 8.21
CA ILE A 160 -1.96 25.63 8.38
C ILE A 160 -1.31 25.92 7.03
N ALA A 161 -1.30 24.96 6.11
CA ALA A 161 -0.71 25.12 4.78
C ALA A 161 -1.42 26.22 3.99
N HIS A 162 -2.75 26.30 4.05
CA HIS A 162 -3.50 27.41 3.45
C HIS A 162 -3.17 28.76 4.10
N ARG A 163 -3.12 28.85 5.43
CA ARG A 163 -2.77 30.08 6.15
C ARG A 163 -1.35 30.58 5.84
N LYS A 164 -0.41 29.65 5.69
CA LYS A 164 1.00 29.92 5.38
C LYS A 164 1.29 29.98 3.88
N ARG A 165 0.27 29.94 3.02
CA ARG A 165 0.39 29.93 1.55
C ARG A 165 1.30 28.82 1.01
N LEU A 166 1.44 27.71 1.74
CA LEU A 166 2.10 26.48 1.29
C LEU A 166 1.15 25.67 0.39
N VAL A 167 0.71 26.29 -0.71
CA VAL A 167 -0.35 25.80 -1.59
C VAL A 167 0.11 25.93 -3.03
N THR A 168 -0.09 24.89 -3.84
CA THR A 168 0.09 24.99 -5.28
C THR A 168 -1.23 25.41 -5.91
N ASP A 169 -1.21 26.60 -6.52
CA ASP A 169 -2.34 27.17 -7.24
C ASP A 169 -2.10 27.10 -8.76
N PRO A 170 -2.94 26.40 -9.55
CA PRO A 170 -2.86 26.35 -11.01
C PRO A 170 -2.97 27.71 -11.72
N GLY A 171 -3.59 28.71 -11.08
CA GLY A 171 -3.71 30.06 -11.62
C GLY A 171 -2.43 30.90 -11.47
N VAL A 172 -1.54 30.51 -10.56
CA VAL A 172 -0.30 31.26 -10.25
C VAL A 172 0.95 30.47 -10.67
N HIS A 173 0.94 29.16 -10.50
CA HIS A 173 2.08 28.28 -10.73
C HIS A 173 1.90 27.50 -12.03
N THR A 174 2.94 27.46 -12.84
CA THR A 174 2.95 26.67 -14.09
C THR A 174 3.87 25.47 -13.97
N HIS A 175 3.40 24.31 -14.41
CA HIS A 175 4.23 23.10 -14.51
C HIS A 175 3.77 22.25 -15.69
N PRO A 176 4.69 21.68 -16.51
CA PRO A 176 4.32 20.92 -17.72
C PRO A 176 3.36 19.75 -17.46
N ALA A 177 3.44 19.17 -16.26
CA ALA A 177 2.67 18.00 -15.83
C ALA A 177 1.55 18.34 -14.81
N MET A 178 1.15 19.60 -14.69
CA MET A 178 0.10 19.98 -13.72
C MET A 178 -1.27 19.36 -14.07
N LEU A 179 -1.91 18.74 -13.08
CA LEU A 179 -3.25 18.14 -13.19
C LEU A 179 -4.29 18.78 -12.23
N LEU A 180 -3.82 19.63 -11.31
CA LEU A 180 -4.68 20.31 -10.35
C LEU A 180 -5.65 21.25 -11.07
N ARG A 181 -6.91 21.24 -10.63
CA ARG A 181 -7.96 22.17 -11.09
C ARG A 181 -8.22 23.29 -10.09
N GLU A 182 -7.90 23.05 -8.84
CA GLU A 182 -8.11 23.95 -7.71
C GLU A 182 -6.83 23.98 -6.86
N PRO A 183 -6.62 25.03 -6.05
CA PRO A 183 -5.47 25.11 -5.16
C PRO A 183 -5.43 23.94 -4.17
N SER A 184 -4.28 23.27 -4.06
CA SER A 184 -4.07 22.16 -3.13
C SER A 184 -2.88 22.41 -2.22
N ALA A 185 -3.01 22.07 -0.94
CA ALA A 185 -1.92 22.17 0.04
C ALA A 185 -0.71 21.30 -0.40
N ARG A 186 0.50 21.72 -0.03
CA ARG A 186 1.75 20.96 -0.16
C ARG A 186 2.30 20.54 1.21
N GLY A 187 3.32 19.69 1.23
CA GLY A 187 3.99 19.25 2.45
C GLY A 187 3.50 17.91 3.01
N GLY A 188 2.71 17.13 2.27
CA GLY A 188 2.26 15.81 2.73
C GLY A 188 3.42 14.86 3.06
N GLY A 189 4.54 14.94 2.31
CA GLY A 189 5.74 14.15 2.60
C GLY A 189 6.46 14.54 3.90
N PHE A 190 6.42 15.82 4.27
CA PHE A 190 6.91 16.27 5.58
C PHE A 190 6.07 15.67 6.72
N VAL A 191 4.74 15.73 6.59
CA VAL A 191 3.82 15.13 7.57
C VAL A 191 4.05 13.63 7.70
N TYR A 192 4.22 12.92 6.57
CA TYR A 192 4.57 11.50 6.56
C TYR A 192 5.88 11.25 7.33
N ALA A 193 6.93 12.01 7.05
CA ALA A 193 8.24 11.83 7.66
C ALA A 193 8.20 12.06 9.19
N VAL A 194 7.55 13.14 9.64
CA VAL A 194 7.43 13.44 11.07
C VAL A 194 6.64 12.36 11.80
N ILE A 195 5.50 11.93 11.26
CA ILE A 195 4.68 10.89 11.90
C ILE A 195 5.40 9.54 11.90
N PHE A 196 6.07 9.19 10.80
CA PHE A 196 6.90 8.00 10.73
C PHE A 196 7.98 8.00 11.83
N LEU A 197 8.69 9.11 12.01
CA LEU A 197 9.71 9.25 13.05
C LEU A 197 9.12 9.13 14.45
N LEU A 198 8.08 9.92 14.77
CA LEU A 198 7.46 9.93 16.09
C LEU A 198 6.93 8.55 16.49
N VAL A 199 6.18 7.90 15.59
CA VAL A 199 5.62 6.58 15.86
C VAL A 199 6.73 5.53 15.92
N SER A 200 7.78 5.63 15.09
CA SER A 200 8.91 4.69 15.17
C SER A 200 9.65 4.80 16.50
N VAL A 201 9.87 6.03 17.00
CA VAL A 201 10.49 6.24 18.33
C VAL A 201 9.61 5.68 19.45
N ILE A 202 8.28 5.82 19.36
CA ILE A 202 7.35 5.25 20.37
C ILE A 202 7.44 3.72 20.42
N PHE A 203 7.46 3.04 19.27
CA PHE A 203 7.41 1.58 19.22
C PHE A 203 8.79 0.89 19.28
N LEU A 204 9.86 1.55 18.85
CA LEU A 204 11.20 0.97 18.72
C LEU A 204 12.27 1.68 19.56
N GLY A 205 11.98 2.87 20.10
CA GLY A 205 12.94 3.70 20.80
C GLY A 205 14.03 4.29 19.88
N LEU A 206 15.09 4.81 20.50
CA LEU A 206 16.27 5.40 19.84
C LEU A 206 17.46 4.42 19.81
N GLY A 207 17.19 3.16 19.48
CA GLY A 207 18.23 2.13 19.38
C GLY A 207 19.31 2.48 18.35
N LYS A 208 20.57 2.05 18.60
CA LYS A 208 21.72 2.36 17.72
C LYS A 208 21.50 1.99 16.25
N GLN A 209 20.81 0.88 16.00
CA GLN A 209 20.53 0.39 14.64
C GLN A 209 19.58 1.28 13.80
N PHE A 210 18.85 2.23 14.38
CA PHE A 210 17.86 3.04 13.65
C PHE A 210 18.29 4.48 13.38
N HIS A 211 19.34 4.97 14.03
CA HIS A 211 19.75 6.37 13.91
C HIS A 211 20.04 6.80 12.47
N GLY A 212 20.61 5.92 11.65
CA GLY A 212 20.86 6.21 10.24
C GLY A 212 19.57 6.53 9.49
N ILE A 213 18.55 5.67 9.62
CA ILE A 213 17.25 5.88 8.97
C ILE A 213 16.55 7.11 9.56
N TYR A 214 16.55 7.28 10.89
CA TYR A 214 15.87 8.41 11.53
C TYR A 214 16.47 9.75 11.13
N LEU A 215 17.81 9.86 11.14
CA LEU A 215 18.50 11.08 10.76
C LEU A 215 18.27 11.39 9.27
N SER A 216 18.37 10.40 8.39
CA SER A 216 18.07 10.57 6.97
C SER A 216 16.64 11.02 6.70
N VAL A 217 15.64 10.44 7.38
CA VAL A 217 14.24 10.85 7.25
C VAL A 217 14.02 12.27 7.78
N LEU A 218 14.67 12.63 8.90
CA LEU A 218 14.60 13.99 9.45
C LEU A 218 15.19 15.02 8.49
N MET A 219 16.37 14.73 7.93
CA MET A 219 17.02 15.59 6.92
C MET A 219 16.12 15.78 5.69
N LEU A 220 15.49 14.70 5.21
CA LEU A 220 14.54 14.78 4.09
C LEU A 220 13.24 15.51 4.45
N ALA A 221 12.79 15.44 5.69
CA ALA A 221 11.63 16.21 6.15
C ALA A 221 11.93 17.72 6.04
N VAL A 222 13.09 18.15 6.52
CA VAL A 222 13.54 19.55 6.46
C VAL A 222 13.76 19.99 5.01
N LEU A 223 14.49 19.19 4.22
CA LEU A 223 14.73 19.49 2.81
C LEU A 223 13.42 19.53 2.00
N GLY A 224 12.52 18.57 2.24
CA GLY A 224 11.17 18.48 1.68
C GLY A 224 10.34 19.73 1.91
N LEU A 225 10.26 20.15 3.18
CA LEU A 225 9.49 21.32 3.55
C LEU A 225 10.10 22.61 2.99
N THR A 226 11.42 22.72 2.99
CA THR A 226 12.14 23.88 2.45
C THR A 226 11.93 24.01 0.94
N ASP A 227 12.01 22.90 0.20
CA ASP A 227 11.76 22.86 -1.24
C ASP A 227 10.32 23.21 -1.58
N ASP A 228 9.35 22.64 -0.87
CA ASP A 228 7.93 22.95 -1.07
C ASP A 228 7.62 24.41 -0.75
N PHE A 229 8.25 24.98 0.29
CA PHE A 229 8.09 26.39 0.63
C PHE A 229 8.64 27.31 -0.47
N GLN A 230 9.87 27.07 -0.96
CA GLN A 230 10.47 27.85 -2.04
C GLN A 230 9.64 27.79 -3.33
N ASN A 231 9.13 26.61 -3.70
CA ASN A 231 8.33 26.44 -4.92
C ASN A 231 6.93 27.11 -4.83
N THR A 232 6.39 27.31 -3.62
CA THR A 232 5.05 27.92 -3.41
C THR A 232 5.09 29.43 -3.20
N HIS A 233 6.27 30.02 -2.99
CA HIS A 233 6.45 31.45 -2.78
C HIS A 233 7.28 32.05 -3.91
N PRO A 234 6.66 32.43 -5.04
CA PRO A 234 7.39 32.91 -6.21
C PRO A 234 8.28 34.15 -5.95
N THR A 235 7.97 34.94 -4.93
CA THR A 235 8.71 36.16 -4.58
C THR A 235 9.90 35.91 -3.66
N SER A 236 10.21 34.66 -3.27
CA SER A 236 11.36 34.40 -2.41
C SER A 236 12.68 34.61 -3.16
N GLU A 237 13.57 35.44 -2.62
CA GLU A 237 14.89 35.71 -3.22
C GLU A 237 15.83 34.49 -3.23
N PHE A 238 15.58 33.51 -2.35
CA PHE A 238 16.38 32.29 -2.21
C PHE A 238 15.70 31.07 -2.83
N ARG A 239 15.76 30.91 -4.16
CA ARG A 239 15.29 29.73 -4.92
C ARG A 239 16.40 28.73 -5.23
N VAL A 240 17.29 28.52 -4.27
CA VAL A 240 18.50 27.70 -4.48
C VAL A 240 18.15 26.25 -4.84
N LEU A 241 17.04 25.73 -4.31
CA LEU A 241 16.60 24.35 -4.56
C LEU A 241 15.96 24.15 -5.93
N GLU A 242 15.70 25.19 -6.74
CA GLU A 242 15.22 24.97 -8.11
C GLU A 242 16.24 24.26 -9.00
N ASN A 243 17.53 24.37 -8.65
CA ASN A 243 18.61 23.69 -9.37
C ASN A 243 18.54 22.16 -9.16
N PRO A 244 18.26 21.36 -10.22
CA PRO A 244 18.13 19.92 -10.10
C PRO A 244 19.40 19.22 -9.62
N PHE A 245 20.58 19.76 -9.95
CA PHE A 245 21.86 19.19 -9.52
C PHE A 245 22.10 19.37 -8.03
N LEU A 246 21.75 20.55 -7.49
CA LEU A 246 21.85 20.79 -6.04
C LEU A 246 20.87 19.91 -5.28
N ARG A 247 19.62 19.79 -5.75
CA ARG A 247 18.64 18.84 -5.18
C ARG A 247 19.25 17.45 -5.13
N LEU A 248 19.78 16.96 -6.25
CA LEU A 248 20.37 15.63 -6.32
C LEU A 248 21.54 15.45 -5.34
N LEU A 249 22.46 16.42 -5.24
CA LEU A 249 23.58 16.40 -4.30
C LEU A 249 23.09 16.35 -2.84
N LEU A 250 22.06 17.13 -2.50
CA LEU A 250 21.47 17.11 -1.15
C LEU A 250 20.79 15.78 -0.84
N LEU A 251 20.19 15.11 -1.84
CA LEU A 251 19.67 13.75 -1.65
C LEU A 251 20.80 12.76 -1.32
N PHE A 252 21.93 12.82 -2.02
CA PHE A 252 23.11 12.03 -1.69
C PHE A 252 23.60 12.28 -0.26
N PHE A 253 23.63 13.55 0.16
CA PHE A 253 23.97 13.93 1.53
C PHE A 253 23.00 13.36 2.57
N CYS A 254 21.69 13.37 2.28
CA CYS A 254 20.67 12.77 3.14
C CYS A 254 20.80 11.25 3.29
N VAL A 255 21.49 10.55 2.38
CA VAL A 255 21.70 9.10 2.44
C VAL A 255 22.95 8.72 3.26
N LEU A 256 23.88 9.65 3.50
CA LEU A 256 25.10 9.37 4.27
C LEU A 256 24.85 8.73 5.65
N PRO A 257 23.87 9.17 6.48
CA PRO A 257 23.60 8.54 7.77
C PRO A 257 23.25 7.05 7.68
N ILE A 258 22.55 6.61 6.62
CA ILE A 258 22.27 5.19 6.37
C ILE A 258 23.57 4.42 6.14
N ILE A 259 24.46 4.94 5.28
CA ILE A 259 25.74 4.30 4.97
C ILE A 259 26.62 4.24 6.22
N LEU A 260 26.72 5.34 6.97
CA LEU A 260 27.51 5.43 8.20
C LEU A 260 26.98 4.53 9.32
N SER A 261 25.68 4.20 9.31
CA SER A 261 25.08 3.22 10.22
C SER A 261 25.39 1.76 9.86
N GLY A 262 26.06 1.51 8.73
CA GLY A 262 26.39 0.17 8.24
C GLY A 262 25.26 -0.51 7.46
N LEU A 263 24.14 0.19 7.21
CA LEU A 263 23.04 -0.34 6.42
C LEU A 263 23.37 -0.25 4.93
N VAL A 264 24.11 -1.24 4.44
CA VAL A 264 24.58 -1.33 3.05
C VAL A 264 24.27 -2.68 2.43
N VAL A 265 24.15 -2.70 1.11
CA VAL A 265 24.00 -3.94 0.33
C VAL A 265 25.32 -4.71 0.38
N SER A 266 25.33 -5.82 1.11
CA SER A 266 26.52 -6.69 1.27
C SER A 266 26.66 -7.70 0.13
N THR A 267 25.54 -8.20 -0.40
CA THR A 267 25.52 -9.24 -1.45
C THR A 267 24.54 -8.92 -2.56
N VAL A 268 24.88 -9.35 -3.79
CA VAL A 268 24.00 -9.28 -4.95
C VAL A 268 23.92 -10.65 -5.61
N SER A 269 22.71 -11.09 -5.90
CA SER A 269 22.47 -12.37 -6.59
C SER A 269 22.54 -12.17 -8.10
N ILE A 270 23.40 -12.96 -8.77
CA ILE A 270 23.52 -12.95 -10.23
C ILE A 270 22.59 -14.04 -10.82
N PRO A 271 22.01 -13.84 -12.02
CA PRO A 271 20.96 -14.73 -12.54
C PRO A 271 21.47 -16.10 -13.01
N PHE A 272 22.78 -16.19 -13.27
CA PHE A 272 23.43 -17.37 -13.85
C PHE A 272 24.46 -18.01 -12.92
N ASP A 273 24.93 -17.33 -11.86
CA ASP A 273 25.85 -17.94 -10.89
C ASP A 273 25.94 -17.20 -9.55
N GLY A 274 25.73 -17.92 -8.43
CA GLY A 274 26.09 -17.51 -7.07
C GLY A 274 25.56 -16.17 -6.50
N LEU A 275 26.11 -15.84 -5.33
CA LEU A 275 26.04 -14.54 -4.68
C LEU A 275 27.41 -13.87 -4.84
N VAL A 276 27.42 -12.60 -5.25
CA VAL A 276 28.64 -11.79 -5.23
C VAL A 276 28.67 -10.95 -3.97
N GLU A 277 29.71 -11.13 -3.18
CA GLU A 277 30.00 -10.30 -2.01
C GLU A 277 30.66 -8.98 -2.45
N LEU A 278 30.07 -7.87 -2.04
CA LEU A 278 30.52 -6.52 -2.42
C LEU A 278 31.47 -5.89 -1.39
N GLY A 279 31.76 -6.61 -0.30
CA GLY A 279 32.51 -6.12 0.85
C GLY A 279 34.04 -6.16 0.73
N GLN A 280 34.59 -6.59 -0.41
CA GLN A 280 36.02 -6.89 -0.54
C GLN A 280 36.93 -5.66 -0.46
N LEU A 281 36.43 -4.47 -0.84
CA LEU A 281 37.18 -3.21 -0.77
C LEU A 281 36.55 -2.30 0.29
N SER A 282 37.23 -2.11 1.42
CA SER A 282 36.76 -1.27 2.53
C SER A 282 37.72 -0.13 2.86
N ILE A 283 37.18 1.05 3.15
CA ILE A 283 37.92 2.20 3.71
C ILE A 283 37.51 2.34 5.18
N VAL A 284 38.50 2.53 6.06
CA VAL A 284 38.25 2.78 7.49
C VAL A 284 38.18 4.28 7.72
N VAL A 285 37.05 4.76 8.25
CA VAL A 285 36.85 6.15 8.67
C VAL A 285 36.57 6.16 10.17
N GLY A 286 37.57 6.55 10.97
CA GLY A 286 37.49 6.47 12.43
C GLY A 286 37.36 5.01 12.91
N ALA A 287 36.30 4.69 13.64
CA ALA A 287 36.00 3.34 14.13
C ALA A 287 35.10 2.51 13.19
N VAL A 288 34.72 3.04 12.03
CA VAL A 288 33.77 2.39 11.10
C VAL A 288 34.51 1.95 9.84
N SER A 289 34.38 0.67 9.49
CA SER A 289 34.83 0.13 8.20
C SER A 289 33.69 0.21 7.19
N ILE A 290 33.90 0.93 6.09
CA ILE A 290 32.88 1.17 5.07
C ILE A 290 33.29 0.41 3.80
N PRO A 291 32.55 -0.64 3.38
CA PRO A 291 32.76 -1.29 2.10
C PRO A 291 32.38 -0.32 0.97
N VAL A 292 33.36 0.12 0.19
CA VAL A 292 33.23 1.22 -0.77
C VAL A 292 32.22 0.88 -1.87
N VAL A 293 32.34 -0.32 -2.44
CA VAL A 293 31.47 -0.77 -3.54
C VAL A 293 30.02 -0.90 -3.05
N SER A 294 29.82 -1.56 -1.90
CA SER A 294 28.52 -1.65 -1.23
C SER A 294 27.93 -0.28 -0.92
N ALA A 295 28.73 0.65 -0.40
CA ALA A 295 28.29 1.99 -0.04
C ALA A 295 27.83 2.79 -1.27
N VAL A 296 28.63 2.81 -2.34
CA VAL A 296 28.29 3.50 -3.59
C VAL A 296 27.02 2.89 -4.21
N LEU A 297 26.94 1.57 -4.30
CA LEU A 297 25.77 0.90 -4.86
C LEU A 297 24.51 1.18 -4.04
N THR A 298 24.61 1.10 -2.71
CA THR A 298 23.52 1.44 -1.79
C THR A 298 23.08 2.89 -1.96
N MET A 299 24.03 3.80 -2.08
CA MET A 299 23.75 5.22 -2.22
C MET A 299 23.04 5.53 -3.55
N VAL A 300 23.55 4.99 -4.67
CA VAL A 300 22.89 5.11 -5.98
C VAL A 300 21.49 4.50 -5.95
N TRP A 301 21.35 3.31 -5.35
CA TRP A 301 20.09 2.61 -5.21
C TRP A 301 19.05 3.43 -4.43
N VAL A 302 19.41 3.92 -3.24
CA VAL A 302 18.49 4.68 -2.37
C VAL A 302 18.07 5.98 -3.05
N VAL A 303 19.02 6.74 -3.61
CA VAL A 303 18.70 8.00 -4.34
C VAL A 303 17.84 7.74 -5.56
N TRP A 304 18.09 6.64 -6.30
CA TRP A 304 17.24 6.24 -7.42
C TRP A 304 15.82 5.94 -6.96
N MET A 305 15.65 5.14 -5.90
CA MET A 305 14.34 4.77 -5.35
C MET A 305 13.55 5.99 -4.89
N MET A 306 14.22 6.94 -4.23
CA MET A 306 13.64 8.22 -3.82
C MET A 306 13.07 8.99 -5.03
N ASN A 307 13.88 9.17 -6.07
CA ASN A 307 13.47 9.90 -7.27
C ASN A 307 12.39 9.15 -8.06
N ALA A 308 12.53 7.84 -8.26
CA ALA A 308 11.58 7.04 -9.04
C ALA A 308 10.16 7.08 -8.43
N LEU A 309 10.06 6.94 -7.10
CA LEU A 309 8.80 7.06 -6.40
C LEU A 309 8.27 8.49 -6.43
N SER A 310 9.13 9.49 -6.20
CA SER A 310 8.74 10.91 -6.26
C SER A 310 8.20 11.32 -7.63
N TRP A 311 8.84 10.92 -8.73
CA TRP A 311 8.36 11.19 -10.09
C TRP A 311 7.05 10.48 -10.42
N SER A 312 6.78 9.34 -9.76
CA SER A 312 5.51 8.64 -9.90
C SER A 312 4.36 9.33 -9.14
N ASN A 313 4.63 10.27 -8.23
CA ASN A 313 3.63 11.01 -7.46
C ASN A 313 2.93 12.12 -8.30
N GLY A 314 2.39 11.74 -9.46
CA GLY A 314 1.73 12.67 -10.39
C GLY A 314 0.21 12.58 -10.41
N ILE A 315 -0.40 11.59 -9.73
CA ILE A 315 -1.85 11.32 -9.76
C ILE A 315 -2.40 11.23 -8.33
N ASP A 316 -3.51 11.91 -8.09
CA ASP A 316 -4.26 11.87 -6.83
C ASP A 316 -4.56 10.42 -6.38
N GLY A 317 -4.18 10.12 -5.14
CA GLY A 317 -4.38 8.82 -4.49
C GLY A 317 -3.42 7.72 -4.93
N GLN A 318 -2.65 7.89 -6.01
CA GLN A 318 -1.75 6.86 -6.51
C GLN A 318 -0.63 6.54 -5.50
N PHE A 319 0.11 7.56 -5.08
CA PHE A 319 1.34 7.40 -4.29
C PHE A 319 1.07 6.75 -2.92
N ALA A 320 0.03 7.20 -2.22
CA ALA A 320 -0.33 6.70 -0.89
C ALA A 320 -0.52 5.17 -0.86
N GLY A 321 -1.25 4.60 -1.85
CA GLY A 321 -1.42 3.16 -1.89
C GLY A 321 -0.20 2.40 -2.41
N VAL A 322 0.59 2.96 -3.33
CA VAL A 322 1.86 2.32 -3.74
C VAL A 322 2.79 2.18 -2.55
N ILE A 323 2.99 3.24 -1.76
CA ILE A 323 3.81 3.19 -0.53
C ILE A 323 3.17 2.24 0.48
N GLY A 324 1.87 2.38 0.76
CA GLY A 324 1.17 1.56 1.74
C GLY A 324 1.26 0.06 1.47
N ILE A 325 0.99 -0.34 0.22
CA ILE A 325 1.04 -1.74 -0.21
C ILE A 325 2.49 -2.24 -0.21
N SER A 326 3.44 -1.47 -0.72
CA SER A 326 4.86 -1.86 -0.73
C SER A 326 5.39 -2.09 0.68
N SER A 327 5.05 -1.20 1.61
CA SER A 327 5.42 -1.32 3.01
C SER A 327 4.81 -2.57 3.68
N ILE A 328 3.57 -2.96 3.31
CA ILE A 328 3.00 -4.24 3.78
C ILE A 328 3.85 -5.42 3.28
N PHE A 329 4.25 -5.45 2.01
CA PHE A 329 5.08 -6.54 1.49
C PHE A 329 6.46 -6.58 2.14
N VAL A 330 7.08 -5.41 2.38
CA VAL A 330 8.34 -5.33 3.15
C VAL A 330 8.15 -5.89 4.55
N ALA A 331 7.06 -5.54 5.25
CA ALA A 331 6.78 -6.06 6.58
C ALA A 331 6.59 -7.59 6.59
N ILE A 332 5.90 -8.12 5.58
CA ILE A 332 5.68 -9.57 5.45
C ILE A 332 7.00 -10.30 5.18
N LEU A 333 7.82 -9.77 4.26
CA LEU A 333 9.13 -10.35 3.96
C LEU A 333 10.06 -10.32 5.18
N ALA A 334 10.07 -9.23 5.93
CA ALA A 334 10.86 -9.10 7.15
C ALA A 334 10.50 -10.19 8.19
N LEU A 335 9.23 -10.64 8.21
CA LEU A 335 8.78 -11.70 9.12
C LEU A 335 8.71 -13.08 8.47
N ARG A 336 9.22 -13.25 7.25
CA ARG A 336 9.08 -14.51 6.48
C ARG A 336 9.82 -15.67 7.15
N PHE A 337 11.04 -15.44 7.60
CA PHE A 337 11.89 -16.48 8.19
C PHE A 337 11.45 -16.82 9.63
N GLU A 338 11.70 -18.06 10.05
CA GLU A 338 11.34 -18.54 11.40
C GLU A 338 12.31 -18.01 12.46
N GLU A 339 13.61 -18.02 12.15
CA GLU A 339 14.65 -17.39 12.95
C GLU A 339 14.64 -15.87 12.69
N LEU A 340 13.93 -15.15 13.55
CA LEU A 340 13.80 -13.71 13.44
C LEU A 340 14.91 -13.01 14.22
N GLU A 341 15.89 -12.49 13.51
CA GLU A 341 16.82 -11.52 14.08
C GLU A 341 16.07 -10.30 14.64
N PRO A 342 16.55 -9.68 15.74
CA PRO A 342 15.95 -8.47 16.30
C PRO A 342 15.80 -7.33 15.27
N MET A 343 16.73 -7.25 14.31
CA MET A 343 16.67 -6.28 13.22
C MET A 343 15.45 -6.50 12.32
N HIS A 344 15.17 -7.74 11.91
CA HIS A 344 14.03 -8.07 11.05
C HIS A 344 12.69 -7.71 11.68
N LYS A 345 12.50 -7.98 12.98
CA LYS A 345 11.28 -7.56 13.71
C LYS A 345 11.10 -6.06 13.68
N SER A 346 12.19 -5.33 13.87
CA SER A 346 12.16 -3.87 13.90
C SER A 346 11.86 -3.27 12.54
N VAL A 347 12.46 -3.83 11.47
CA VAL A 347 12.16 -3.49 10.08
C VAL A 347 10.69 -3.73 9.76
N ALA A 348 10.12 -4.86 10.22
CA ALA A 348 8.70 -5.15 10.05
C ALA A 348 7.80 -4.11 10.73
N ILE A 349 8.16 -3.67 11.95
CA ILE A 349 7.45 -2.62 12.67
C ILE A 349 7.55 -1.28 11.92
N MET A 350 8.73 -0.86 11.49
CA MET A 350 8.91 0.38 10.69
C MET A 350 8.10 0.32 9.39
N ALA A 351 8.10 -0.83 8.72
CA ALA A 351 7.30 -1.05 7.52
C ALA A 351 5.79 -0.96 7.82
N ALA A 352 5.33 -1.53 8.93
CA ALA A 352 3.94 -1.40 9.37
C ALA A 352 3.55 0.06 9.67
N ILE A 353 4.44 0.83 10.32
CA ILE A 353 4.25 2.27 10.57
C ILE A 353 4.16 3.03 9.25
N SER A 354 5.08 2.78 8.31
CA SER A 354 5.07 3.38 6.98
C SER A 354 3.78 3.07 6.23
N ALA A 355 3.31 1.82 6.29
CA ALA A 355 2.06 1.40 5.68
C ALA A 355 0.85 2.13 6.29
N GLY A 356 0.75 2.15 7.63
CA GLY A 356 -0.31 2.84 8.35
C GLY A 356 -0.33 4.33 8.03
N ALA A 357 0.84 4.98 8.08
CA ALA A 357 0.98 6.38 7.73
C ALA A 357 0.51 6.64 6.29
N ALA A 358 1.01 5.89 5.31
CA ALA A 358 0.63 6.06 3.90
C ALA A 358 -0.87 5.85 3.66
N PHE A 359 -1.49 4.83 4.24
CA PHE A 359 -2.94 4.62 4.10
C PHE A 359 -3.76 5.71 4.80
N GLY A 360 -3.26 6.31 5.88
CA GLY A 360 -3.89 7.46 6.55
C GLY A 360 -4.05 8.67 5.62
N PHE A 361 -3.13 8.85 4.66
CA PHE A 361 -3.23 9.90 3.64
C PHE A 361 -4.34 9.66 2.61
N THR A 362 -4.82 8.42 2.45
CA THR A 362 -5.72 8.04 1.34
C THR A 362 -6.93 8.97 1.26
N LYS A 363 -7.62 9.23 2.38
CA LYS A 363 -8.84 10.07 2.37
C LYS A 363 -8.59 11.48 1.84
N TYR A 364 -7.43 12.07 2.15
CA TYR A 364 -7.11 13.48 1.82
C TYR A 364 -6.35 13.62 0.51
N THR A 365 -5.72 12.54 0.03
CA THR A 365 -4.98 12.51 -1.23
C THR A 365 -5.77 11.89 -2.38
N TRP A 366 -6.88 11.19 -2.11
CA TRP A 366 -7.76 10.64 -3.13
C TRP A 366 -8.40 11.74 -3.99
N TYR A 367 -8.64 11.44 -5.26
CA TYR A 367 -9.21 12.41 -6.21
C TYR A 367 -10.61 12.89 -5.80
N PRO A 368 -10.88 14.21 -5.74
CA PRO A 368 -9.92 15.32 -5.90
C PRO A 368 -9.08 15.55 -4.63
N SER A 369 -7.75 15.62 -4.79
CA SER A 369 -6.82 15.73 -3.65
C SER A 369 -6.90 17.08 -2.94
N LYS A 370 -6.74 17.06 -1.62
CA LYS A 370 -6.67 18.25 -0.74
C LYS A 370 -5.25 18.59 -0.32
N ILE A 371 -4.35 17.63 -0.44
CA ILE A 371 -2.94 17.77 -0.11
C ILE A 371 -2.09 16.93 -1.08
N MET A 372 -0.99 17.52 -1.54
CA MET A 372 0.05 16.88 -2.32
C MET A 372 1.18 16.42 -1.39
N TRP A 373 1.83 15.31 -1.74
CA TRP A 373 3.03 14.89 -1.01
C TRP A 373 4.21 15.86 -1.19
N GLY A 374 4.27 16.57 -2.32
CA GLY A 374 5.33 17.53 -2.62
C GLY A 374 6.72 16.87 -2.74
N PHE A 375 7.78 17.66 -2.60
CA PHE A 375 9.15 17.13 -2.64
C PHE A 375 9.44 16.18 -1.48
N GLY A 376 8.75 16.34 -0.34
CA GLY A 376 8.87 15.45 0.81
C GLY A 376 8.54 13.97 0.54
N ALA A 377 7.92 13.64 -0.61
CA ALA A 377 7.71 12.25 -1.04
C ALA A 377 9.01 11.42 -1.07
N MET A 378 10.17 12.08 -1.21
CA MET A 378 11.49 11.48 -1.12
C MET A 378 11.70 10.70 0.20
N ALA A 379 11.14 11.17 1.31
CA ALA A 379 11.26 10.49 2.60
C ALA A 379 10.60 9.10 2.60
N ALA A 380 9.43 8.97 1.96
CA ALA A 380 8.77 7.67 1.80
C ALA A 380 9.61 6.72 0.92
N GLY A 381 10.19 7.25 -0.18
CA GLY A 381 11.08 6.46 -1.03
C GLY A 381 12.36 6.00 -0.32
N LEU A 382 12.95 6.85 0.52
CA LEU A 382 14.10 6.49 1.36
C LEU A 382 13.74 5.39 2.36
N VAL A 383 12.59 5.50 3.04
CA VAL A 383 12.12 4.47 3.99
C VAL A 383 11.94 3.13 3.28
N ILE A 384 11.25 3.09 2.14
CA ILE A 384 11.08 1.84 1.37
C ILE A 384 12.44 1.25 0.97
N ALA A 385 13.35 2.08 0.44
CA ALA A 385 14.67 1.63 0.00
C ALA A 385 15.51 1.09 1.15
N ALA A 386 15.59 1.82 2.27
CA ALA A 386 16.36 1.44 3.45
C ALA A 386 15.83 0.15 4.09
N LEU A 387 14.51 0.06 4.30
CA LEU A 387 13.90 -1.14 4.86
C LEU A 387 14.07 -2.35 3.94
N SER A 388 13.99 -2.14 2.62
CA SER A 388 14.24 -3.19 1.61
C SER A 388 15.66 -3.74 1.67
N ILE A 389 16.66 -2.89 1.94
CA ILE A 389 18.05 -3.31 2.16
C ILE A 389 18.17 -4.06 3.50
N ALA A 390 17.50 -3.56 4.54
CA ALA A 390 17.58 -4.11 5.89
C ALA A 390 16.98 -5.51 6.02
N VAL A 391 15.98 -5.87 5.21
CA VAL A 391 15.45 -7.25 5.15
C VAL A 391 16.47 -8.23 4.54
N GLN A 392 17.54 -7.75 3.90
CA GLN A 392 18.53 -8.55 3.16
C GLN A 392 17.94 -9.48 2.10
N THR A 393 16.64 -9.36 1.80
CA THR A 393 16.04 -10.01 0.65
C THR A 393 16.70 -9.46 -0.60
N LYS A 394 17.08 -10.37 -1.52
CA LYS A 394 17.63 -10.06 -2.84
C LYS A 394 16.98 -8.77 -3.35
N VAL A 395 17.75 -7.69 -3.48
CA VAL A 395 17.30 -6.31 -3.80
C VAL A 395 16.23 -6.27 -4.92
N LEU A 396 16.34 -7.22 -5.85
CA LEU A 396 15.41 -7.48 -6.94
C LEU A 396 13.94 -7.71 -6.53
N VAL A 397 13.69 -8.36 -5.39
CA VAL A 397 12.33 -8.62 -4.89
C VAL A 397 11.67 -7.30 -4.48
N SER A 398 12.43 -6.41 -3.87
CA SER A 398 11.97 -5.09 -3.45
C SER A 398 11.61 -4.18 -4.64
N VAL A 399 12.24 -4.41 -5.81
CA VAL A 399 11.83 -3.77 -7.07
C VAL A 399 10.39 -4.15 -7.45
N LEU A 400 9.97 -5.40 -7.22
CA LEU A 400 8.68 -5.89 -7.68
C LEU A 400 7.52 -5.09 -7.09
N PHE A 401 7.62 -4.70 -5.82
CA PHE A 401 6.51 -4.02 -5.12
C PHE A 401 6.28 -2.60 -5.63
N ILE A 402 7.32 -1.99 -6.18
CA ILE A 402 7.29 -0.66 -6.79
C ILE A 402 7.61 -0.69 -8.29
N LEU A 403 7.37 -1.84 -8.94
CA LEU A 403 7.88 -2.13 -10.27
C LEU A 403 7.50 -1.07 -11.31
N ILE A 404 6.23 -0.64 -11.26
CA ILE A 404 5.72 0.34 -12.22
C ILE A 404 6.42 1.70 -12.05
N PRO A 405 6.43 2.35 -10.87
CA PRO A 405 7.24 3.56 -10.63
C PRO A 405 8.71 3.41 -11.02
N PHE A 406 9.34 2.29 -10.64
CA PHE A 406 10.75 2.04 -10.88
C PHE A 406 11.08 2.00 -12.38
N LEU A 407 10.31 1.22 -13.15
CA LEU A 407 10.54 1.10 -14.59
C LEU A 407 10.10 2.33 -15.37
N ASP A 408 9.03 3.00 -14.95
CA ASP A 408 8.61 4.26 -15.58
C ASP A 408 9.69 5.34 -15.44
N ALA A 409 10.32 5.43 -14.27
CA ALA A 409 11.46 6.31 -14.05
C ALA A 409 12.66 5.93 -14.91
N LEU A 410 13.00 4.63 -15.02
CA LEU A 410 14.11 4.16 -15.87
C LEU A 410 13.87 4.49 -17.34
N VAL A 411 12.70 4.14 -17.87
CA VAL A 411 12.34 4.41 -19.28
C VAL A 411 12.37 5.90 -19.56
N THR A 412 11.83 6.71 -18.65
CA THR A 412 11.82 8.17 -18.79
C THR A 412 13.23 8.76 -18.73
N PHE A 413 14.08 8.29 -17.81
CA PHE A 413 15.47 8.70 -17.69
C PHE A 413 16.26 8.45 -18.99
N PHE A 414 16.26 7.20 -19.47
CA PHE A 414 16.98 6.85 -20.71
C PHE A 414 16.40 7.54 -21.95
N ARG A 415 15.06 7.66 -22.05
CA ARG A 415 14.43 8.42 -23.14
C ARG A 415 14.93 9.86 -23.18
N ARG A 416 15.03 10.54 -22.04
CA ARG A 416 15.49 11.93 -21.98
C ARG A 416 16.94 12.05 -22.43
N ILE A 417 17.81 11.14 -22.00
CA ILE A 417 19.22 11.07 -22.45
C ILE A 417 19.31 10.89 -23.97
N ILE A 418 18.57 9.92 -24.53
CA ILE A 418 18.55 9.68 -25.99
C ILE A 418 18.05 10.90 -26.77
N GLN A 419 17.18 11.72 -26.17
CA GLN A 419 16.68 12.98 -26.75
C GLN A 419 17.61 14.18 -26.50
N GLY A 420 18.78 14.01 -25.87
CA GLY A 420 19.67 15.11 -25.50
C GLY A 420 19.10 16.07 -24.44
N LYS A 421 18.07 15.66 -23.70
CA LYS A 421 17.42 16.45 -22.65
C LYS A 421 17.99 16.12 -21.28
N ASN A 422 17.93 17.08 -20.35
CA ASN A 422 18.29 16.85 -18.95
C ASN A 422 17.37 15.75 -18.36
N PRO A 423 17.92 14.62 -17.88
CA PRO A 423 17.12 13.53 -17.33
C PRO A 423 16.33 13.91 -16.07
N LEU A 424 16.75 14.95 -15.34
CA LEU A 424 16.10 15.44 -14.13
C LEU A 424 15.01 16.50 -14.39
N SER A 425 14.84 16.93 -15.63
CA SER A 425 13.79 17.91 -16.00
C SER A 425 12.40 17.27 -16.05
N GLY A 426 11.35 18.00 -15.64
CA GLY A 426 9.98 17.48 -15.66
C GLY A 426 9.39 17.41 -17.07
N ASP A 427 8.65 16.34 -17.39
CA ASP A 427 7.85 16.23 -18.62
C ASP A 427 6.57 15.40 -18.40
N ARG A 428 5.70 15.35 -19.42
CA ARG A 428 4.47 14.51 -19.44
C ARG A 428 4.71 13.09 -19.99
N GLY A 429 5.94 12.58 -19.95
CA GLY A 429 6.29 11.31 -20.56
C GLY A 429 6.18 10.09 -19.65
N HIS A 430 5.80 10.30 -18.39
CA HIS A 430 5.55 9.24 -17.41
C HIS A 430 4.26 8.46 -17.74
N LEU A 431 4.24 7.18 -17.40
CA LEU A 431 3.17 6.23 -17.72
C LEU A 431 1.79 6.74 -17.32
N HIS A 432 1.66 7.36 -16.15
CA HIS A 432 0.39 7.89 -15.69
C HIS A 432 -0.16 9.01 -16.59
N HIS A 433 0.69 9.91 -17.11
CA HIS A 433 0.29 10.89 -18.11
C HIS A 433 -0.03 10.22 -19.46
N LEU A 434 0.73 9.21 -19.86
CA LEU A 434 0.45 8.45 -21.08
C LEU A 434 -0.90 7.73 -21.05
N LEU A 435 -1.33 7.27 -19.87
CA LEU A 435 -2.65 6.67 -19.65
C LEU A 435 -3.76 7.74 -19.65
N LEU A 436 -3.53 8.88 -19.00
CA LEU A 436 -4.44 10.04 -19.05
C LEU A 436 -4.67 10.52 -20.49
N ASP A 437 -3.60 10.69 -21.26
CA ASP A 437 -3.64 11.12 -22.66
C ASP A 437 -4.38 10.11 -23.57
N ARG A 438 -4.60 8.87 -23.08
CA ARG A 438 -5.40 7.81 -23.73
C ARG A 438 -6.84 7.69 -23.18
N GLY A 439 -7.27 8.64 -22.37
CA GLY A 439 -8.64 8.73 -21.86
C GLY A 439 -8.91 7.94 -20.57
N TRP A 440 -7.88 7.44 -19.88
CA TRP A 440 -8.09 6.85 -18.55
C TRP A 440 -8.41 7.93 -17.53
N GLY A 441 -9.38 7.68 -16.64
CA GLY A 441 -9.67 8.57 -15.52
C GLY A 441 -8.63 8.48 -14.39
N ILE A 442 -8.43 9.57 -13.65
CA ILE A 442 -7.46 9.70 -12.53
C ILE A 442 -7.63 8.55 -11.52
N GLN A 443 -8.85 8.31 -11.03
CA GLN A 443 -9.14 7.23 -10.08
C GLN A 443 -8.91 5.82 -10.65
N LYS A 444 -9.03 5.64 -11.97
CA LYS A 444 -8.74 4.36 -12.63
C LYS A 444 -7.24 4.10 -12.62
N ILE A 445 -6.43 5.13 -12.88
CA ILE A 445 -4.97 5.05 -12.86
C ILE A 445 -4.47 4.77 -11.43
N ALA A 446 -4.97 5.50 -10.43
CA ALA A 446 -4.61 5.24 -9.03
C ALA A 446 -4.85 3.77 -8.62
N ARG A 447 -6.06 3.25 -8.89
CA ARG A 447 -6.40 1.83 -8.62
C ARG A 447 -5.54 0.85 -9.41
N PHE A 448 -5.19 1.17 -10.65
CA PHE A 448 -4.28 0.35 -11.45
C PHE A 448 -2.90 0.23 -10.79
N TYR A 449 -2.32 1.34 -10.33
CA TYR A 449 -1.03 1.31 -9.63
C TYR A 449 -1.09 0.53 -8.32
N TRP A 450 -2.17 0.67 -7.55
CA TRP A 450 -2.37 -0.10 -6.32
C TRP A 450 -2.47 -1.60 -6.60
N PHE A 451 -3.28 -1.96 -7.60
CA PHE A 451 -3.44 -3.34 -8.02
C PHE A 451 -2.14 -3.93 -8.55
N ALA A 452 -1.39 -3.18 -9.38
CA ALA A 452 -0.09 -3.60 -9.87
C ALA A 452 0.92 -3.83 -8.73
N ALA A 453 1.03 -2.88 -7.79
CA ALA A 453 1.87 -3.04 -6.61
C ALA A 453 1.50 -4.29 -5.80
N PHE A 454 0.20 -4.56 -5.64
CA PHE A 454 -0.27 -5.76 -4.95
C PHE A 454 0.07 -7.06 -5.70
N VAL A 455 -0.17 -7.11 -7.01
CA VAL A 455 0.08 -8.30 -7.84
C VAL A 455 1.57 -8.62 -7.91
N PHE A 456 2.41 -7.62 -8.21
CA PHE A 456 3.87 -7.83 -8.25
C PHE A 456 4.44 -8.10 -6.85
N GLY A 457 3.87 -7.45 -5.82
CA GLY A 457 3.86 -7.86 -4.42
C GLY A 457 3.79 -9.36 -4.21
N LEU A 458 2.64 -9.91 -4.60
CA LEU A 458 2.31 -11.30 -4.41
C LEU A 458 3.22 -12.22 -5.21
N ILE A 459 3.58 -11.85 -6.44
CA ILE A 459 4.56 -12.57 -7.26
C ILE A 459 5.89 -12.67 -6.52
N GLY A 460 6.43 -11.56 -6.00
CA GLY A 460 7.69 -11.55 -5.26
C GLY A 460 7.63 -12.39 -3.98
N LEU A 461 6.52 -12.32 -3.25
CA LEU A 461 6.33 -13.06 -2.00
C LEU A 461 6.21 -14.59 -2.22
N LEU A 462 5.41 -15.01 -3.20
CA LEU A 462 5.12 -16.42 -3.46
C LEU A 462 6.19 -17.13 -4.29
N SER A 463 7.12 -16.39 -4.88
CA SER A 463 8.17 -16.96 -5.72
C SER A 463 9.14 -17.84 -4.91
N PRO A 464 9.45 -19.06 -5.39
CA PRO A 464 10.51 -19.87 -4.83
C PRO A 464 11.87 -19.19 -5.00
N GLU A 465 12.72 -19.24 -3.97
CA GLU A 465 14.01 -18.54 -3.95
C GLU A 465 14.96 -18.91 -5.10
N ARG A 466 14.83 -20.15 -5.60
CA ARG A 466 15.61 -20.66 -6.74
C ARG A 466 15.26 -19.96 -8.05
N TYR A 467 14.01 -19.57 -8.25
CA TYR A 467 13.52 -18.99 -9.51
C TYR A 467 13.25 -17.50 -9.43
N ILE A 468 13.27 -16.92 -8.23
CA ILE A 468 12.86 -15.53 -7.99
C ILE A 468 13.65 -14.52 -8.84
N VAL A 469 14.95 -14.74 -9.05
CA VAL A 469 15.78 -13.83 -9.86
C VAL A 469 15.35 -13.88 -11.33
N LYS A 470 15.26 -15.08 -11.91
CA LYS A 470 14.84 -15.27 -13.31
C LYS A 470 13.44 -14.74 -13.56
N LEU A 471 12.50 -15.03 -12.65
CA LEU A 471 11.13 -14.53 -12.74
C LEU A 471 11.10 -13.01 -12.65
N SER A 472 11.81 -12.42 -11.67
CA SER A 472 11.86 -10.97 -11.50
C SER A 472 12.40 -10.29 -12.74
N LEU A 473 13.49 -10.79 -13.33
CA LEU A 473 14.05 -10.23 -14.57
C LEU A 473 13.11 -10.37 -15.76
N THR A 474 12.41 -11.50 -15.88
CA THR A 474 11.43 -11.71 -16.95
C THR A 474 10.27 -10.73 -16.82
N VAL A 475 9.74 -10.55 -15.61
CA VAL A 475 8.66 -9.61 -15.32
C VAL A 475 9.13 -8.16 -15.54
N ILE A 476 10.32 -7.80 -15.05
CA ILE A 476 10.96 -6.49 -15.27
C ILE A 476 11.11 -6.21 -16.77
N GLY A 477 11.63 -7.17 -17.53
CA GLY A 477 11.82 -7.04 -18.97
C GLY A 477 10.51 -6.87 -19.73
N ALA A 478 9.51 -7.70 -19.44
CA ALA A 478 8.20 -7.64 -20.09
C ALA A 478 7.47 -6.33 -19.80
N VAL A 479 7.43 -5.91 -18.53
CA VAL A 479 6.77 -4.65 -18.13
C VAL A 479 7.56 -3.44 -18.66
N GLY A 480 8.88 -3.47 -18.58
CA GLY A 480 9.75 -2.40 -19.09
C GLY A 480 9.59 -2.21 -20.59
N PHE A 481 9.54 -3.31 -21.36
CA PHE A 481 9.27 -3.29 -22.79
C PHE A 481 7.89 -2.69 -23.11
N LEU A 482 6.84 -3.06 -22.36
CA LEU A 482 5.50 -2.51 -22.54
C LEU A 482 5.46 -0.99 -22.29
N ILE A 483 6.10 -0.51 -21.22
CA ILE A 483 6.19 0.91 -20.91
C ILE A 483 6.96 1.67 -22.00
N ALA A 484 8.09 1.12 -22.46
CA ALA A 484 8.88 1.69 -23.54
C ALA A 484 8.07 1.77 -24.85
N LEU A 485 7.34 0.72 -25.22
CA LEU A 485 6.46 0.68 -26.39
C LEU A 485 5.36 1.76 -26.30
N LEU A 486 4.73 1.92 -25.14
CA LEU A 486 3.70 2.96 -24.93
C LEU A 486 4.28 4.36 -25.09
N ASN A 487 5.54 4.55 -24.69
CA ASN A 487 6.28 5.80 -24.86
C ASN A 487 6.55 6.11 -26.33
N LEU A 488 7.09 5.14 -27.08
CA LEU A 488 7.38 5.28 -28.51
C LEU A 488 6.12 5.58 -29.32
N LYS A 489 5.01 4.86 -29.07
CA LYS A 489 3.72 5.15 -29.72
C LYS A 489 3.20 6.56 -29.42
N SER A 490 3.50 7.09 -28.24
CA SER A 490 3.10 8.45 -27.87
C SER A 490 3.90 9.51 -28.62
N LEU A 491 5.19 9.27 -28.88
CA LEU A 491 6.03 10.16 -29.67
C LEU A 491 5.53 10.23 -31.12
N GLY A 492 5.21 9.09 -31.73
CA GLY A 492 4.65 9.02 -33.08
C GLY A 492 3.34 9.80 -33.24
N ARG A 493 2.41 9.67 -32.27
CA ARG A 493 1.16 10.44 -32.28
C ARG A 493 1.35 11.94 -32.12
N ARG A 494 2.31 12.38 -31.30
CA ARG A 494 2.59 13.82 -31.14
C ARG A 494 3.17 14.42 -32.42
N LYS A 495 4.05 13.68 -33.10
CA LYS A 495 4.62 14.10 -34.39
C LYS A 495 3.54 14.23 -35.47
N GLN A 496 2.65 13.23 -35.61
CA GLN A 496 1.52 13.30 -36.54
C GLN A 496 0.57 14.48 -36.24
N LYS A 497 0.33 14.79 -34.97
CA LYS A 497 -0.53 15.93 -34.58
C LYS A 497 0.12 17.29 -34.85
N GLN A 498 1.46 17.36 -34.88
CA GLN A 498 2.21 18.56 -35.27
C GLN A 498 2.34 18.71 -36.79
N GLU A 499 2.26 17.61 -37.55
CA GLU A 499 2.26 17.62 -39.02
C GLU A 499 0.86 17.86 -39.62
N SER A 500 -0.20 17.70 -38.82
CA SER A 500 -1.60 17.92 -39.22
C SER A 500 -2.15 19.31 -38.83
N VAL A 501 -1.33 20.17 -38.22
CA VAL A 501 -1.61 21.56 -37.84
C VAL A 501 -0.63 22.43 -38.60
#